data_AF-A0A928I5T0-F1
#
_entry.id   AF-A0A928I5T0-F1
#
_cell.length_a   1.000
_cell.length_b   1.000
_cell.length_c   1.000
_cell.angle_alpha   90.00
_cell.angle_beta   90.00
_cell.angle_gamma   90.00
#
_symmetry.space_group_name_H-M   'P 1'
#
loop_
_entity.id
_entity.type
_entity.pdbx_description
1 polymer ?
#
loop_
_entity_poly.entity_id
_entity_poly.type
_entity_poly.pdbx_seq_one_letter_code
_entity_poly.pdbx_strand_id
1 'polypeptide(L)'
;MKKGICITPKDMREGLADRLRAEGITLAVLWPEKEKGSVLGLECLARDVKFGRYHQQMLELKEKGIDVEYGAYSASSFLPRAFFGVYPYWFRMNEAGVRVPDANFCPSAEGAADYIAWRAGSVGSILRSTTHRYHFLPDKEVGALCHCPACRHLTPAEQRMIYIRAVLRGLREKDAEAKVCYPVWREDATLPKCREEEVFLSCSDEVLEAWETTLFPLFSRVEATVTVEDRLQLERLQDRFPEVHDAVLSKK
;
A
#
# COMPACT_ATOMS: atom_id res chain seq x y z
N MET A 1 -1.45 -19.68 16.15
CA MET A 1 -0.83 -18.59 15.37
C MET A 1 -0.56 -19.13 13.96
N LYS A 2 -0.99 -18.45 12.89
CA LYS A 2 -0.72 -18.90 11.52
C LYS A 2 0.77 -18.78 11.23
N LYS A 3 1.36 -19.74 10.51
CA LYS A 3 2.75 -19.65 10.03
C LYS A 3 2.71 -18.93 8.68
N GLY A 4 3.27 -17.72 8.63
CA GLY A 4 3.17 -16.83 7.48
C GLY A 4 4.51 -16.56 6.80
N ILE A 5 4.47 -16.14 5.53
CA ILE A 5 5.62 -15.67 4.75
C ILE A 5 5.25 -14.45 3.92
N CYS A 6 6.17 -13.51 3.75
CA CYS A 6 6.06 -12.46 2.74
C CYS A 6 6.55 -12.99 1.39
N ILE A 7 5.75 -12.79 0.35
CA ILE A 7 6.08 -13.18 -1.04
C ILE A 7 5.91 -11.98 -1.96
N THR A 8 6.54 -12.07 -3.13
CA THR A 8 6.47 -11.07 -4.19
C THR A 8 5.92 -11.69 -5.48
N PRO A 9 5.53 -10.87 -6.47
CA PRO A 9 5.24 -11.29 -7.84
C PRO A 9 6.26 -12.30 -8.45
N LYS A 10 7.53 -12.31 -8.03
CA LYS A 10 8.55 -13.28 -8.50
C LYS A 10 8.38 -14.68 -7.93
N ASP A 11 7.73 -14.79 -6.78
CA ASP A 11 7.50 -16.06 -6.09
C ASP A 11 6.25 -16.77 -6.60
N MET A 12 5.37 -16.05 -7.31
CA MET A 12 4.11 -16.52 -7.89
C MET A 12 4.34 -17.39 -9.14
N ARG A 13 4.97 -18.54 -8.95
CA ARG A 13 5.24 -19.59 -9.95
C ARG A 13 4.43 -20.86 -9.66
N GLU A 14 4.34 -21.73 -10.66
CA GLU A 14 3.71 -23.05 -10.53
C GLU A 14 4.31 -23.84 -9.34
N GLY A 15 3.45 -24.52 -8.59
CA GLY A 15 3.85 -25.31 -7.42
C GLY A 15 4.20 -24.49 -6.18
N LEU A 16 4.03 -23.16 -6.18
CA LEU A 16 4.20 -22.34 -4.98
C LEU A 16 3.33 -22.87 -3.83
N ALA A 17 2.05 -23.11 -4.07
CA ALA A 17 1.11 -23.50 -3.03
C ALA A 17 1.50 -24.85 -2.39
N ASP A 18 1.96 -25.82 -3.19
CA ASP A 18 2.45 -27.10 -2.68
C ASP A 18 3.70 -26.95 -1.82
N ARG A 19 4.65 -26.11 -2.25
CA ARG A 19 5.86 -25.82 -1.47
C ARG A 19 5.53 -25.17 -0.14
N LEU A 20 4.67 -24.15 -0.14
CA LEU A 20 4.23 -23.49 1.09
C LEU A 20 3.56 -24.51 2.03
N ARG A 21 2.71 -25.39 1.48
CA ARG A 21 2.02 -26.39 2.27
C ARG A 21 2.97 -27.42 2.88
N ALA A 22 3.96 -27.89 2.12
CA ALA A 22 4.99 -28.82 2.61
C ALA A 22 5.78 -28.25 3.80
N GLU A 23 6.02 -26.92 3.79
CA GLU A 23 6.68 -26.19 4.88
C GLU A 23 5.74 -25.83 6.05
N GLY A 24 4.47 -26.26 6.00
CA GLY A 24 3.45 -25.95 7.00
C GLY A 24 3.05 -24.46 7.04
N ILE A 25 3.31 -23.71 5.96
CA ILE A 25 2.92 -22.31 5.81
C ILE A 25 1.44 -22.25 5.45
N THR A 26 0.69 -21.38 6.15
CA THR A 26 -0.76 -21.21 6.00
C THR A 26 -1.18 -19.77 5.74
N LEU A 27 -0.22 -18.84 5.63
CA LEU A 27 -0.46 -17.44 5.31
C LEU A 27 0.63 -16.92 4.37
N ALA A 28 0.23 -16.26 3.28
CA ALA A 28 1.11 -15.53 2.39
C ALA A 28 0.72 -14.05 2.38
N VAL A 29 1.68 -13.16 2.67
CA VAL A 29 1.50 -11.71 2.52
C VAL A 29 2.14 -11.31 1.20
N LEU A 30 1.31 -10.96 0.21
CA LEU A 30 1.78 -10.60 -1.12
C LEU A 30 2.10 -9.10 -1.18
N TRP A 31 3.36 -8.79 -1.44
CA TRP A 31 3.88 -7.44 -1.60
C TRP A 31 4.19 -7.16 -3.07
N PRO A 32 3.88 -5.97 -3.60
CA PRO A 32 4.31 -5.62 -4.95
C PRO A 32 5.83 -5.60 -5.02
N GLU A 33 6.37 -5.81 -6.23
CA GLU A 33 7.79 -5.59 -6.42
C GLU A 33 8.12 -4.11 -6.16
N LYS A 34 9.23 -3.86 -5.47
CA LYS A 34 9.89 -2.57 -5.53
C LYS A 34 10.52 -2.42 -6.91
N GLU A 35 9.74 -2.17 -7.94
CA GLU A 35 10.34 -1.57 -9.12
C GLU A 35 10.92 -0.23 -8.68
N LYS A 36 12.19 0.01 -9.00
CA LYS A 36 12.87 1.27 -8.70
C LYS A 36 12.07 2.40 -9.34
N GLY A 37 11.22 3.05 -8.54
CA GLY A 37 10.44 4.22 -8.94
C GLY A 37 9.01 3.97 -9.44
N SER A 38 8.46 2.74 -9.41
CA SER A 38 7.07 2.56 -9.88
C SER A 38 6.07 2.80 -8.75
N VAL A 39 5.48 4.01 -8.80
CA VAL A 39 4.25 4.38 -8.06
C VAL A 39 3.10 3.40 -8.35
N LEU A 40 3.25 2.58 -9.41
CA LEU A 40 2.28 1.64 -9.95
C LEU A 40 2.40 0.21 -9.39
N GLY A 41 3.36 -0.09 -8.51
CA GLY A 41 3.60 -1.47 -8.06
C GLY A 41 2.34 -2.14 -7.49
N LEU A 42 1.55 -1.40 -6.70
CA LEU A 42 0.30 -1.89 -6.12
C LEU A 42 -0.81 -2.04 -7.17
N GLU A 43 -0.89 -1.13 -8.13
CA GLU A 43 -1.82 -1.17 -9.26
C GLU A 43 -1.54 -2.35 -10.19
N CYS A 44 -0.27 -2.57 -10.54
CA CYS A 44 0.19 -3.72 -11.33
C CYS A 44 -0.16 -5.03 -10.61
N LEU A 45 0.10 -5.11 -9.30
CA LEU A 45 -0.27 -6.27 -8.50
C LEU A 45 -1.79 -6.51 -8.53
N ALA A 46 -2.59 -5.47 -8.34
CA ALA A 46 -4.06 -5.54 -8.38
C ALA A 46 -4.57 -6.06 -9.73
N ARG A 47 -3.99 -5.58 -10.84
CA ARG A 47 -4.31 -6.07 -12.19
C ARG A 47 -3.95 -7.54 -12.34
N ASP A 48 -2.72 -7.90 -11.98
CA ASP A 48 -2.17 -9.23 -12.23
C ASP A 48 -2.85 -10.33 -11.40
N VAL A 49 -3.29 -10.00 -10.18
CA VAL A 49 -4.11 -10.88 -9.32
C VAL A 49 -5.51 -11.07 -9.91
N LYS A 50 -6.14 -9.99 -10.40
CA LYS A 50 -7.56 -10.03 -10.81
C LYS A 50 -7.77 -10.64 -12.19
N PHE A 51 -6.93 -10.27 -13.15
CA PHE A 51 -7.17 -10.54 -14.57
C PHE A 51 -5.94 -11.09 -15.31
N GLY A 52 -4.81 -11.18 -14.62
CA GLY A 52 -3.54 -11.41 -15.27
C GLY A 52 -2.86 -12.71 -14.86
N ARG A 53 -1.54 -12.61 -14.89
CA ARG A 53 -0.56 -13.68 -14.75
C ARG A 53 -0.64 -14.51 -13.47
N TYR A 54 -1.31 -14.05 -12.42
CA TYR A 54 -1.31 -14.72 -11.11
C TYR A 54 -2.64 -15.39 -10.73
N HIS A 55 -3.64 -15.33 -11.60
CA HIS A 55 -4.97 -15.83 -11.29
C HIS A 55 -4.96 -17.31 -10.88
N GLN A 56 -4.21 -18.17 -11.59
CA GLN A 56 -4.14 -19.60 -11.28
C GLN A 56 -3.45 -19.88 -9.94
N GLN A 57 -2.31 -19.24 -9.66
CA GLN A 57 -1.61 -19.40 -8.39
C GLN A 57 -2.48 -18.93 -7.21
N MET A 58 -3.28 -17.88 -7.39
CA MET A 58 -4.25 -17.42 -6.39
C MET A 58 -5.34 -18.46 -6.11
N LEU A 59 -5.81 -19.19 -7.13
CA LEU A 59 -6.73 -20.31 -6.95
C LEU A 59 -6.07 -21.48 -6.23
N GLU A 60 -4.84 -21.84 -6.59
CA GLU A 60 -4.08 -22.91 -5.94
C GLU A 60 -3.84 -22.62 -4.44
N LEU A 61 -3.44 -21.39 -4.09
CA LEU A 61 -3.27 -20.96 -2.70
C LEU A 61 -4.57 -21.17 -1.91
N LYS A 62 -5.70 -20.76 -2.49
CA LYS A 62 -7.03 -20.95 -1.89
C LYS A 62 -7.37 -22.44 -1.71
N GLU A 63 -7.17 -23.27 -2.73
CA GLU A 63 -7.46 -24.70 -2.68
C GLU A 63 -6.62 -25.43 -1.63
N LYS A 64 -5.38 -24.99 -1.40
CA LYS A 64 -4.48 -25.55 -0.38
C LYS A 64 -4.71 -24.98 1.02
N GLY A 65 -5.72 -24.13 1.20
CA GLY A 65 -6.06 -23.51 2.48
C GLY A 65 -4.99 -22.53 2.98
N ILE A 66 -4.33 -21.82 2.05
CA ILE A 66 -3.34 -20.79 2.35
C ILE A 66 -4.04 -19.45 2.25
N ASP A 67 -4.10 -18.74 3.37
CA ASP A 67 -4.64 -17.38 3.39
C ASP A 67 -3.71 -16.43 2.66
N VAL A 68 -4.30 -15.44 2.01
CA VAL A 68 -3.60 -14.32 1.38
C VAL A 68 -3.99 -13.01 2.05
N GLU A 69 -2.96 -12.25 2.41
CA GLU A 69 -3.01 -10.84 2.82
C GLU A 69 -2.19 -10.01 1.80
N TYR A 70 -2.40 -8.69 1.77
CA TYR A 70 -1.71 -7.80 0.82
C TYR A 70 -0.99 -6.69 1.55
N GLY A 71 0.22 -6.35 1.10
CA GLY A 71 1.02 -5.28 1.68
C GLY A 71 1.61 -4.34 0.65
N ALA A 72 1.79 -3.07 1.04
CA ALA A 72 2.48 -2.06 0.26
C ALA A 72 2.81 -0.82 1.12
N TYR A 73 3.90 -0.14 0.77
CA TYR A 73 4.02 1.29 1.06
C TYR A 73 3.11 2.00 0.07
N SER A 74 1.94 2.38 0.55
CA SER A 74 0.76 2.65 -0.28
C SER A 74 0.39 4.12 -0.36
N ALA A 75 1.02 5.01 0.44
CA ALA A 75 0.69 6.42 0.40
C ALA A 75 1.02 7.04 -0.96
N SER A 76 2.18 6.70 -1.51
CA SER A 76 2.60 7.09 -2.85
C SER A 76 1.71 6.55 -3.96
N SER A 77 1.30 5.28 -3.90
CA SER A 77 0.38 4.68 -4.87
C SER A 77 -1.04 5.23 -4.76
N PHE A 78 -1.54 5.45 -3.53
CA PHE A 78 -2.88 5.97 -3.31
C PHE A 78 -2.99 7.46 -3.64
N LEU A 79 -1.92 8.26 -3.58
CA LEU A 79 -1.91 9.65 -4.02
C LEU A 79 -0.93 9.88 -5.18
N PRO A 80 -1.39 9.76 -6.44
CA PRO A 80 -0.56 9.94 -7.62
C PRO A 80 0.12 11.30 -7.66
N ARG A 81 1.42 11.32 -7.99
CA ARG A 81 2.24 12.55 -7.96
C ARG A 81 1.81 13.59 -9.00
N ALA A 82 1.11 13.15 -10.04
CA ALA A 82 0.49 14.03 -11.02
C ALA A 82 -0.48 15.05 -10.37
N PHE A 83 -1.09 14.72 -9.24
CA PHE A 83 -2.02 15.62 -8.53
C PHE A 83 -1.32 16.83 -7.93
N PHE A 84 0.01 16.82 -7.82
CA PHE A 84 0.74 17.96 -7.25
C PHE A 84 0.54 19.25 -8.04
N GLY A 85 0.31 19.15 -9.35
CA GLY A 85 0.02 20.33 -10.19
C GLY A 85 -1.33 20.98 -9.90
N VAL A 86 -2.28 20.25 -9.29
CA VAL A 86 -3.66 20.72 -9.03
C VAL A 86 -3.88 20.95 -7.55
N TYR A 87 -3.44 20.01 -6.71
CA TYR A 87 -3.59 20.05 -5.27
C TYR A 87 -2.23 19.94 -4.57
N PRO A 88 -1.33 20.93 -4.73
CA PRO A 88 -0.03 20.91 -4.06
C PRO A 88 -0.16 20.84 -2.54
N TYR A 89 -1.27 21.37 -1.98
CA TYR A 89 -1.58 21.32 -0.55
C TYR A 89 -1.87 19.92 -0.01
N TRP A 90 -2.27 18.97 -0.87
CA TRP A 90 -2.47 17.57 -0.47
C TRP A 90 -1.17 16.86 -0.12
N PHE A 91 -0.03 17.38 -0.57
CA PHE A 91 1.27 16.78 -0.35
C PHE A 91 1.95 17.38 0.87
N ARG A 92 2.80 16.59 1.53
CA ARG A 92 3.52 17.04 2.72
C ARG A 92 4.34 18.31 2.44
N MET A 93 4.50 19.13 3.48
CA MET A 93 5.51 20.17 3.52
C MET A 93 6.75 19.57 4.16
N ASN A 94 7.91 19.67 3.53
CA ASN A 94 9.18 19.24 4.11
C ASN A 94 9.66 20.23 5.19
N GLU A 95 10.77 19.92 5.86
CA GLU A 95 11.35 20.76 6.92
C GLU A 95 11.78 22.16 6.43
N ALA A 96 12.11 22.29 5.15
CA ALA A 96 12.43 23.57 4.52
C ALA A 96 11.20 24.44 4.22
N GLY A 97 9.98 23.99 4.58
CA GLY A 97 8.74 24.71 4.34
C GLY A 97 8.21 24.59 2.91
N VAL A 98 8.70 23.64 2.12
CA VAL A 98 8.33 23.44 0.71
C VAL A 98 7.38 22.25 0.57
N ARG A 99 6.29 22.41 -0.19
CA ARG A 99 5.40 21.30 -0.56
C ARG A 99 6.09 20.40 -1.57
N VAL A 100 6.13 19.10 -1.32
CA VAL A 100 6.88 18.13 -2.15
C VAL A 100 6.08 16.86 -2.41
N PRO A 101 6.03 16.35 -3.67
CA PRO A 101 5.29 15.15 -4.03
C PRO A 101 6.15 13.88 -4.02
N ASP A 102 6.95 13.69 -2.97
CA ASP A 102 7.97 12.63 -2.91
C ASP A 102 7.61 11.48 -1.96
N ALA A 103 6.72 11.70 -0.98
CA ALA A 103 6.36 10.73 0.05
C ALA A 103 4.89 10.88 0.51
N ASN A 104 4.63 10.90 1.82
CA ASN A 104 3.27 10.93 2.34
C ASN A 104 2.49 12.20 1.97
N PHE A 105 1.16 12.10 2.09
CA PHE A 105 0.25 13.24 1.99
C PHE A 105 0.34 14.14 3.24
N CYS A 106 -0.24 15.34 3.18
CA CYS A 106 -0.40 16.23 4.31
C CYS A 106 -1.62 15.83 5.16
N PRO A 107 -1.46 15.37 6.42
CA PRO A 107 -2.58 14.90 7.25
C PRO A 107 -3.69 15.92 7.51
N SER A 108 -3.36 17.22 7.45
CA SER A 108 -4.32 18.32 7.63
C SER A 108 -4.92 18.84 6.33
N ALA A 109 -4.57 18.27 5.17
CA ALA A 109 -5.12 18.72 3.90
C ALA A 109 -6.56 18.23 3.71
N GLU A 110 -7.47 19.18 3.51
CA GLU A 110 -8.87 18.90 3.20
C GLU A 110 -8.98 18.09 1.90
N GLY A 111 -9.80 17.03 1.91
CA GLY A 111 -10.03 16.14 0.77
C GLY A 111 -8.95 15.07 0.53
N ALA A 112 -7.70 15.28 0.97
CA ALA A 112 -6.62 14.31 0.73
C ALA A 112 -6.89 12.95 1.40
N ALA A 113 -7.32 12.94 2.66
CA ALA A 113 -7.67 11.72 3.38
C ALA A 113 -8.90 11.00 2.78
N ASP A 114 -9.85 11.74 2.21
CA ASP A 114 -11.03 11.18 1.55
C ASP A 114 -10.67 10.52 0.22
N TYR A 115 -9.75 11.14 -0.54
CA TYR A 115 -9.18 10.53 -1.73
C TYR A 115 -8.42 9.23 -1.40
N ILE A 116 -7.56 9.26 -0.36
CA ILE A 116 -6.84 8.06 0.13
C ILE A 116 -7.83 6.96 0.52
N ALA A 117 -8.89 7.30 1.26
CA ALA A 117 -9.91 6.32 1.66
C ALA A 117 -10.60 5.69 0.44
N TRP A 118 -11.03 6.51 -0.52
CA TRP A 118 -11.64 6.00 -1.74
C TRP A 118 -10.69 5.07 -2.53
N ARG A 119 -9.42 5.45 -2.67
CA ARG A 119 -8.40 4.62 -3.33
C ARG A 119 -8.17 3.31 -2.58
N ALA A 120 -8.05 3.36 -1.27
CA ALA A 120 -7.89 2.18 -0.43
C ALA A 120 -9.05 1.19 -0.58
N GLY A 121 -10.30 1.67 -0.54
CA GLY A 121 -11.47 0.83 -0.77
C GLY A 121 -11.52 0.25 -2.18
N SER A 122 -11.15 1.04 -3.19
CA SER A 122 -11.09 0.59 -4.59
C SER A 122 -10.06 -0.52 -4.79
N VAL A 123 -8.84 -0.33 -4.29
CA VAL A 123 -7.76 -1.34 -4.37
C VAL A 123 -8.08 -2.55 -3.51
N GLY A 124 -8.56 -2.37 -2.28
CA GLY A 124 -8.93 -3.48 -1.38
C GLY A 124 -10.10 -4.32 -1.90
N SER A 125 -10.99 -3.75 -2.72
CA SER A 125 -12.04 -4.54 -3.41
C SER A 125 -11.48 -5.50 -4.46
N ILE A 126 -10.27 -5.23 -4.97
CA ILE A 126 -9.56 -6.07 -5.93
C ILE A 126 -8.63 -7.03 -5.19
N LEU A 127 -7.78 -6.47 -4.33
CA LEU A 127 -6.84 -7.19 -3.48
C LEU A 127 -7.51 -7.55 -2.15
N ARG A 128 -8.57 -8.36 -2.21
CA ARG A 128 -9.39 -8.68 -1.04
C ARG A 128 -8.66 -9.68 -0.13
N SER A 129 -8.28 -9.22 1.05
CA SER A 129 -7.64 -10.07 2.06
C SER A 129 -8.57 -11.20 2.49
N THR A 130 -8.02 -12.39 2.65
CA THR A 130 -8.75 -13.57 3.15
C THR A 130 -8.91 -13.58 4.68
N THR A 131 -8.12 -12.76 5.39
CA THR A 131 -8.13 -12.65 6.85
C THR A 131 -8.66 -11.31 7.34
N HIS A 132 -9.15 -10.47 6.42
CA HIS A 132 -9.54 -9.07 6.66
C HIS A 132 -8.37 -8.17 7.10
N ARG A 133 -7.12 -8.65 7.04
CA ARG A 133 -5.92 -7.88 7.41
C ARG A 133 -5.22 -7.34 6.17
N TYR A 134 -4.90 -6.06 6.20
CA TYR A 134 -4.21 -5.34 5.12
C TYR A 134 -2.96 -4.66 5.66
N HIS A 135 -1.85 -4.74 4.91
CA HIS A 135 -0.58 -4.09 5.24
C HIS A 135 -0.34 -2.89 4.33
N PHE A 136 -1.35 -2.03 4.20
CA PHE A 136 -1.27 -0.77 3.46
C PHE A 136 -0.69 0.31 4.37
N LEU A 137 0.63 0.48 4.28
CA LEU A 137 1.43 1.33 5.16
C LEU A 137 1.69 2.71 4.53
N PRO A 138 1.93 3.76 5.34
CA PRO A 138 2.46 5.01 4.83
C PRO A 138 3.89 4.83 4.30
N ASP A 139 4.33 5.72 3.42
CA ASP A 139 5.69 5.75 2.89
C ASP A 139 6.70 5.93 4.04
N LYS A 140 7.82 5.20 3.99
CA LYS A 140 8.73 4.99 5.14
C LYS A 140 10.03 5.79 5.10
N GLU A 141 10.21 6.63 4.09
CA GLU A 141 11.43 7.41 3.91
C GLU A 141 11.66 8.36 5.09
N VAL A 142 12.92 8.54 5.48
CA VAL A 142 13.28 9.53 6.50
C VAL A 142 12.84 10.91 6.01
N GLY A 143 12.17 11.66 6.90
CA GLY A 143 11.62 12.96 6.56
C GLY A 143 10.33 12.91 5.72
N ALA A 144 9.67 11.76 5.58
CA ALA A 144 8.40 11.60 4.87
C ALA A 144 7.19 12.24 5.58
N LEU A 145 7.38 12.89 6.73
CA LEU A 145 6.33 13.57 7.49
C LEU A 145 6.02 14.95 6.92
N CYS A 146 4.87 15.50 7.33
CA CYS A 146 4.48 16.85 7.00
C CYS A 146 4.82 17.83 8.14
N HIS A 147 5.47 18.93 7.78
CA HIS A 147 5.94 19.98 8.69
C HIS A 147 5.19 21.31 8.52
N CYS A 148 4.02 21.29 7.86
CA CYS A 148 3.24 22.51 7.69
C CYS A 148 2.72 23.05 9.04
N PRO A 149 2.32 24.33 9.13
CA PRO A 149 1.89 24.93 10.39
C PRO A 149 0.78 24.16 11.12
N ALA A 150 -0.09 23.47 10.39
CA ALA A 150 -1.16 22.64 10.96
C ALA A 150 -0.66 21.24 11.42
N CYS A 151 0.36 20.67 10.77
CA CYS A 151 0.85 19.32 11.09
C CYS A 151 2.04 19.30 12.06
N ARG A 152 2.79 20.40 12.21
CA ARG A 152 3.99 20.47 13.07
C ARG A 152 3.72 20.17 14.55
N HIS A 153 2.46 20.23 14.97
CA HIS A 153 2.01 19.92 16.32
C HIS A 153 1.71 18.42 16.52
N LEU A 154 1.66 17.64 15.43
CA LEU A 154 1.40 16.20 15.44
C LEU A 154 2.71 15.44 15.55
N THR A 155 2.73 14.41 16.39
CA THR A 155 3.80 13.42 16.45
C THR A 155 3.85 12.58 15.16
N PRO A 156 4.99 11.94 14.85
CA PRO A 156 5.09 11.00 13.75
C PRO A 156 3.98 9.93 13.77
N ALA A 157 3.77 9.33 14.95
CA ALA A 157 2.73 8.34 15.20
C ALA A 157 1.31 8.84 14.88
N GLU A 158 0.98 10.07 15.25
CA GLU A 158 -0.32 10.68 14.95
C GLU A 158 -0.50 10.92 13.45
N GLN A 159 0.52 11.42 12.75
CA GLN A 159 0.44 11.61 11.29
C GLN A 159 0.21 10.29 10.57
N ARG A 160 0.90 9.23 10.99
CA ARG A 160 0.75 7.87 10.45
C ARG A 160 -0.63 7.30 10.77
N MET A 161 -1.13 7.50 11.98
CA MET A 161 -2.46 7.05 12.37
C MET A 161 -3.57 7.72 11.54
N ILE A 162 -3.41 8.99 11.16
CA ILE A 162 -4.35 9.66 10.25
C ILE A 162 -4.39 8.94 8.89
N TYR A 163 -3.23 8.56 8.34
CA TYR A 163 -3.16 7.73 7.13
C TYR A 163 -3.87 6.37 7.32
N ILE A 164 -3.52 5.64 8.38
CA ILE A 164 -4.06 4.30 8.67
C ILE A 164 -5.59 4.34 8.82
N ARG A 165 -6.13 5.37 9.49
CA ARG A 165 -7.58 5.55 9.63
C ARG A 165 -8.27 5.89 8.31
N ALA A 166 -7.64 6.70 7.46
CA ALA A 166 -8.16 6.98 6.13
C ALA A 166 -8.26 5.69 5.29
N VAL A 167 -7.20 4.89 5.28
CA VAL A 167 -7.18 3.57 4.61
C VAL A 167 -8.24 2.64 5.17
N LEU A 168 -8.30 2.49 6.51
CA LEU A 168 -9.27 1.64 7.20
C LEU A 168 -10.72 2.01 6.85
N ARG A 169 -11.04 3.31 6.87
CA ARG A 169 -12.36 3.82 6.49
C ARG A 169 -12.74 3.37 5.08
N GLY A 170 -11.82 3.52 4.13
CA GLY A 170 -12.01 3.07 2.75
C GLY A 170 -12.23 1.57 2.60
N LEU A 171 -11.40 0.78 3.26
CA LEU A 171 -11.51 -0.69 3.25
C LEU A 171 -12.84 -1.16 3.83
N ARG A 172 -13.31 -0.55 4.94
CA ARG A 172 -14.55 -0.92 5.62
C ARG A 172 -15.82 -0.66 4.82
N GLU A 173 -15.76 0.14 3.75
CA GLU A 173 -16.88 0.24 2.80
C GLU A 173 -17.11 -1.05 2.01
N LYS A 174 -16.08 -1.91 1.90
CA LYS A 174 -16.11 -3.16 1.11
C LYS A 174 -15.85 -4.42 1.94
N ASP A 175 -15.21 -4.25 3.09
CA ASP A 175 -14.82 -5.30 4.02
C ASP A 175 -15.01 -4.81 5.46
N ALA A 176 -16.22 -5.01 6.03
CA ALA A 176 -16.60 -4.46 7.33
C ALA A 176 -15.69 -4.92 8.48
N GLU A 177 -15.03 -6.07 8.34
CA GLU A 177 -14.11 -6.65 9.32
C GLU A 177 -12.65 -6.22 9.09
N ALA A 178 -12.41 -5.35 8.10
CA ALA A 178 -11.07 -4.91 7.76
C ALA A 178 -10.32 -4.34 8.97
N LYS A 179 -9.06 -4.76 9.08
CA LYS A 179 -8.03 -4.25 9.97
C LYS A 179 -6.81 -3.86 9.16
N VAL A 180 -6.16 -2.77 9.57
CA VAL A 180 -4.94 -2.28 8.90
C VAL A 180 -3.73 -2.46 9.82
N CYS A 181 -2.63 -2.90 9.24
CA CYS A 181 -1.35 -2.98 9.92
C CYS A 181 -0.88 -1.59 10.36
N TYR A 182 -0.56 -1.42 11.63
CA TYR A 182 0.19 -0.27 12.12
C TYR A 182 1.67 -0.68 12.30
N PRO A 183 2.61 -0.10 11.53
CA PRO A 183 4.03 -0.39 11.68
C PRO A 183 4.57 0.37 12.89
N VAL A 184 5.17 -0.33 13.85
CA VAL A 184 5.83 0.31 15.00
C VAL A 184 7.24 0.69 14.60
N TRP A 185 7.47 2.00 14.43
CA TRP A 185 8.80 2.52 14.10
C TRP A 185 9.53 3.05 15.33
N ARG A 186 10.87 3.02 15.30
CA ARG A 186 11.71 3.55 16.39
C ARG A 186 11.40 5.02 16.74
N GLU A 187 10.94 5.78 15.75
CA GLU A 187 10.57 7.20 15.88
C GLU A 187 9.19 7.41 16.55
N ASP A 188 8.38 6.36 16.68
CA ASP A 188 7.13 6.40 17.43
C ASP A 188 7.46 6.36 18.92
N ALA A 189 7.85 7.51 19.49
CA ALA A 189 8.19 7.64 20.91
C ALA A 189 7.05 7.16 21.84
N THR A 190 5.81 7.22 21.36
CA THR A 190 4.63 6.62 21.98
C THR A 190 3.73 6.05 20.89
N LEU A 191 3.13 4.89 21.14
CA LEU A 191 2.11 4.36 20.24
C LEU A 191 0.91 5.32 20.19
N PRO A 192 0.36 5.58 19.01
CA PRO A 192 -0.84 6.41 18.90
C PRO A 192 -2.01 5.70 19.57
N LYS A 193 -2.98 6.47 20.10
CA LYS A 193 -4.23 5.88 20.60
C LYS A 193 -4.97 5.18 19.46
N CYS A 194 -5.03 3.85 19.51
CA CYS A 194 -5.74 3.00 18.56
C CYS A 194 -6.59 1.97 19.29
N ARG A 195 -7.63 1.45 18.63
CA ARG A 195 -8.41 0.33 19.15
C ARG A 195 -8.02 -0.98 18.46
N GLU A 196 -8.05 -2.10 19.17
CA GLU A 196 -7.63 -3.42 18.64
C GLU A 196 -8.53 -3.93 17.50
N GLU A 197 -9.76 -3.42 17.43
CA GLU A 197 -10.67 -3.67 16.31
C GLU A 197 -10.26 -2.92 15.04
N GLU A 198 -9.46 -1.85 15.12
CA GLU A 198 -9.05 -1.01 13.98
C GLU A 198 -7.73 -1.49 13.36
N VAL A 199 -6.77 -1.86 14.20
CA VAL A 199 -5.40 -2.11 13.77
C VAL A 199 -4.82 -3.38 14.37
N PHE A 200 -3.83 -3.93 13.69
CA PHE A 200 -2.91 -4.91 14.27
C PHE A 200 -1.48 -4.39 14.12
N LEU A 201 -0.61 -4.70 15.08
CA LEU A 201 0.76 -4.21 15.04
C LEU A 201 1.64 -5.12 14.16
N SER A 202 2.52 -4.51 13.36
CA SER A 202 3.73 -5.19 12.87
C SER A 202 4.98 -4.52 13.45
N CYS A 203 5.94 -5.33 13.89
CA CYS A 203 7.23 -4.85 14.36
C CYS A 203 8.16 -4.84 13.14
N SER A 204 8.46 -3.67 12.57
CA SER A 204 8.90 -3.58 11.17
C SER A 204 10.39 -3.75 10.90
N ASP A 205 11.32 -3.68 11.86
CA ASP A 205 12.74 -3.61 11.46
C ASP A 205 13.75 -4.48 12.24
N GLU A 206 13.52 -4.84 13.51
CA GLU A 206 14.48 -5.70 14.26
C GLU A 206 14.22 -7.21 14.09
N VAL A 207 13.09 -7.60 13.47
CA VAL A 207 12.78 -9.02 13.17
C VAL A 207 13.07 -9.38 11.71
N LEU A 208 13.16 -8.40 10.78
CA LEU A 208 13.48 -8.68 9.37
C LEU A 208 14.97 -8.97 9.11
N GLU A 209 15.90 -8.59 9.99
CA GLU A 209 17.31 -9.04 9.90
C GLU A 209 17.43 -10.58 10.01
N ALA A 210 16.47 -11.23 10.66
CA ALA A 210 16.39 -12.69 10.69
C ALA A 210 15.82 -13.31 9.39
N TRP A 211 15.28 -12.50 8.46
CA TRP A 211 14.70 -12.95 7.19
C TRP A 211 15.66 -12.79 6.00
N GLU A 212 16.53 -11.77 6.01
CA GLU A 212 17.48 -11.53 4.91
C GLU A 212 18.59 -12.59 4.83
N THR A 213 18.85 -13.32 5.91
CA THR A 213 19.94 -14.31 5.97
C THR A 213 19.62 -15.65 5.30
N THR A 214 18.37 -15.94 4.91
CA THR A 214 18.02 -17.31 4.48
C THR A 214 17.70 -17.50 2.99
N LEU A 215 17.26 -16.49 2.21
CA LEU A 215 16.74 -16.77 0.85
C LEU A 215 17.08 -15.75 -0.27
N PHE A 216 18.02 -14.83 -0.04
CA PHE A 216 18.36 -13.78 -1.01
C PHE A 216 19.06 -14.19 -2.35
N PRO A 217 19.59 -15.41 -2.61
CA PRO A 217 20.35 -15.60 -3.86
C PRO A 217 19.54 -15.75 -5.15
N LEU A 218 18.21 -15.86 -5.11
CA LEU A 218 17.57 -16.65 -6.17
C LEU A 218 17.09 -15.93 -7.44
N PHE A 219 16.79 -14.62 -7.51
CA PHE A 219 16.24 -14.07 -8.78
C PHE A 219 16.56 -12.60 -9.08
N SER A 220 17.46 -12.37 -10.04
CA SER A 220 17.65 -11.12 -10.79
C SER A 220 17.48 -11.41 -12.29
N ARG A 221 16.60 -10.73 -13.05
CA ARG A 221 16.82 -9.49 -13.83
C ARG A 221 15.58 -9.21 -14.73
N VAL A 222 15.58 -8.04 -15.40
CA VAL A 222 14.86 -7.64 -16.66
C VAL A 222 13.54 -6.85 -16.42
N GLU A 223 13.52 -5.52 -16.63
CA GLU A 223 13.29 -4.64 -17.82
C GLU A 223 11.83 -4.54 -18.31
N ALA A 224 11.33 -3.30 -18.43
CA ALA A 224 9.91 -2.93 -18.47
C ALA A 224 9.47 -2.25 -19.79
N THR A 225 8.19 -2.40 -20.15
CA THR A 225 7.49 -1.58 -21.16
C THR A 225 6.01 -1.45 -20.82
N VAL A 226 5.45 -0.23 -20.88
CA VAL A 226 4.08 0.12 -20.45
C VAL A 226 3.09 0.10 -21.64
N THR A 227 1.83 -0.30 -21.41
CA THR A 227 0.78 -0.43 -22.44
C THR A 227 -0.55 0.26 -22.09
N VAL A 228 -1.43 0.34 -23.10
CA VAL A 228 -2.71 1.07 -23.28
C VAL A 228 -3.73 1.03 -22.12
N GLU A 229 -3.56 0.17 -21.13
CA GLU A 229 -4.54 -0.11 -20.07
C GLU A 229 -4.59 0.96 -18.96
N ASP A 230 -3.53 1.77 -18.84
CA ASP A 230 -3.49 2.96 -17.97
C ASP A 230 -4.55 4.03 -18.34
N ARG A 231 -5.10 3.95 -19.56
CA ARG A 231 -6.07 4.92 -20.08
C ARG A 231 -7.48 4.75 -19.50
N LEU A 232 -7.87 3.54 -19.14
CA LEU A 232 -9.22 3.22 -18.63
C LEU A 232 -9.40 3.56 -17.14
N GLN A 233 -8.31 3.70 -16.37
CA GLN A 233 -8.38 4.17 -14.98
C GLN A 233 -8.58 5.69 -14.89
N LEU A 234 -8.19 6.44 -15.93
CA LEU A 234 -8.33 7.91 -15.99
C LEU A 234 -9.78 8.34 -16.21
N GLU A 235 -10.57 7.60 -16.99
CA GLU A 235 -11.97 7.92 -17.28
C GLU A 235 -12.86 7.84 -16.03
N ARG A 236 -12.52 6.98 -15.06
CA ARG A 236 -13.25 6.86 -13.78
C ARG A 236 -12.93 7.96 -12.78
N LEU A 237 -11.84 8.70 -12.97
CA LEU A 237 -11.52 9.89 -12.16
C LEU A 237 -12.37 11.10 -12.56
N GLN A 238 -12.86 11.13 -13.81
CA GLN A 238 -13.66 12.23 -14.37
C GLN A 238 -14.98 12.46 -13.61
N ASP A 239 -15.66 11.38 -13.21
CA ASP A 239 -16.97 11.47 -12.54
C ASP A 239 -16.88 11.94 -11.08
N ARG A 240 -15.72 11.79 -10.44
CA ARG A 240 -15.55 12.00 -8.98
C ARG A 240 -14.61 13.16 -8.64
N PHE A 241 -13.66 13.48 -9.52
CA PHE A 241 -12.68 14.57 -9.37
C PHE A 241 -12.42 15.21 -10.74
N PRO A 242 -13.38 15.94 -11.34
CA PRO A 242 -13.29 16.42 -12.73
C PRO A 242 -12.07 17.31 -13.01
N GLU A 243 -11.64 18.11 -12.02
CA GLU A 243 -10.46 18.98 -12.10
C GLU A 243 -9.12 18.21 -12.18
N VAL A 244 -9.08 16.94 -11.75
CA VAL A 244 -7.92 16.06 -11.88
C VAL A 244 -7.74 15.61 -13.33
N HIS A 245 -8.84 15.27 -13.99
CA HIS A 245 -8.85 14.74 -15.34
C HIS A 245 -8.22 15.75 -16.33
N ASP A 246 -8.60 17.02 -16.23
CA ASP A 246 -8.13 18.08 -17.13
C ASP A 246 -6.65 18.43 -16.95
N ALA A 247 -6.13 18.31 -15.72
CA ALA A 247 -4.72 18.56 -15.42
C ALA A 247 -3.78 17.44 -15.87
N VAL A 248 -4.26 16.20 -15.91
CA VAL A 248 -3.48 15.06 -16.44
C VAL A 248 -3.40 15.11 -17.97
N LEU A 249 -4.45 15.60 -18.65
CA LEU A 249 -4.48 15.70 -20.11
C LEU A 249 -3.76 16.93 -20.70
N SER A 250 -3.63 18.01 -19.93
CA SER A 250 -2.97 19.26 -20.36
C SER A 250 -1.43 19.24 -20.34
N LYS A 251 -0.81 18.12 -19.94
CA LYS A 251 0.66 17.93 -19.93
C LYS A 251 1.20 17.09 -21.10
N LYS A 252 0.49 17.05 -22.24
CA LYS A 252 1.00 16.46 -23.49
C LYS A 252 1.66 17.49 -24.38
#